data_AF-M7AYP0-F1
#
_entry.id   AF-M7AYP0-F1
#
_cell.length_a   1.000
_cell.length_b   1.000
_cell.length_c   1.000
_cell.angle_alpha   90.00
_cell.angle_beta   90.00
_cell.angle_gamma   90.00
#
_symmetry.space_group_name_H-M   'P 1'
#
loop_
_entity.id
_entity.type
_entity.pdbx_description
1 polymer ?
#
loop_
_entity_poly.entity_id
_entity_poly.type
_entity_poly.pdbx_seq_one_letter_code
_entity_poly.pdbx_strand_id
1 'polypeptide(L)'
;PAHAPEDAGSDEDPIDPDLMAYLSSLQQEPLAPGLDSPDKLVRKRRSQMPQECPVCHKVIHGAGKLPRHMRTHTGEKPFACEVCGVRFTR
;
A
#
# COMPACT_ATOMS: atom_id res chain seq x y z
N PRO A 1 -54.49 -37.61 33.65
CA PRO A 1 -53.07 -38.04 33.60
C PRO A 1 -52.30 -36.97 32.84
N ALA A 2 -51.34 -36.34 33.51
CA ALA A 2 -50.62 -35.18 33.00
C ALA A 2 -49.75 -35.55 31.79
N HIS A 3 -49.88 -34.79 30.70
CA HIS A 3 -48.87 -34.71 29.65
C HIS A 3 -47.74 -33.82 30.17
N ALA A 4 -46.56 -34.40 30.38
CA ALA A 4 -45.33 -33.63 30.56
C ALA A 4 -44.82 -33.22 29.16
N PRO A 5 -44.50 -31.94 28.91
CA PRO A 5 -43.61 -31.59 27.82
C PRO A 5 -42.18 -31.91 28.27
N GLU A 6 -41.51 -32.79 27.52
CA GLU A 6 -40.09 -33.07 27.73
C GLU A 6 -39.31 -31.91 27.11
N ASP A 7 -38.83 -31.06 28.00
CA ASP A 7 -37.90 -29.98 27.76
C ASP A 7 -36.60 -30.57 27.18
N ALA A 8 -36.41 -30.44 25.87
CA ALA A 8 -35.12 -30.66 25.21
C ALA A 8 -34.54 -29.30 24.81
N GLY A 9 -34.39 -28.43 25.81
CA GLY A 9 -33.43 -27.34 25.77
C GLY A 9 -32.10 -27.83 26.35
N SER A 10 -31.01 -27.40 25.70
CA SER A 10 -29.60 -27.46 26.13
C SER A 10 -28.82 -28.65 25.59
N ASP A 11 -28.00 -28.38 24.58
CA ASP A 11 -26.55 -28.59 24.68
C ASP A 11 -25.87 -27.58 23.74
N GLU A 12 -26.20 -26.30 23.92
CA GLU A 12 -25.27 -25.23 23.51
C GLU A 12 -24.26 -25.15 24.65
N ASP A 13 -23.19 -25.94 24.53
CA ASP A 13 -22.06 -25.97 25.46
C ASP A 13 -21.66 -24.54 25.87
N PRO A 14 -21.48 -24.25 27.17
CA PRO A 14 -20.93 -22.98 27.60
C PRO A 14 -19.55 -22.82 26.97
N ILE A 15 -19.38 -21.80 26.13
CA ILE A 15 -18.10 -21.50 25.49
C ILE A 15 -17.06 -21.34 26.60
N ASP A 16 -16.17 -22.35 26.72
CA ASP A 16 -15.15 -22.37 27.75
C ASP A 16 -14.25 -21.12 27.57
N PRO A 17 -14.12 -20.27 28.61
CA PRO A 17 -13.32 -19.05 28.51
C PRO A 17 -11.84 -19.34 28.22
N ASP A 18 -11.34 -20.51 28.58
CA ASP A 18 -10.00 -20.98 28.26
C ASP A 18 -9.89 -21.34 26.77
N LEU A 19 -10.95 -21.87 26.17
CA LEU A 19 -11.01 -22.17 24.73
C LEU A 19 -11.05 -20.89 23.87
N MET A 20 -11.71 -19.82 24.34
CA MET A 20 -11.67 -18.50 23.69
C MET A 20 -10.28 -17.83 23.81
N ALA A 21 -9.61 -18.01 24.94
CA ALA A 21 -8.23 -17.54 25.14
C ALA A 21 -7.25 -18.34 24.25
N TYR A 22 -7.44 -19.66 24.14
CA TYR A 22 -6.65 -20.54 23.31
C TYR A 22 -6.82 -20.26 21.81
N LEU A 23 -8.07 -20.09 21.32
CA LEU A 23 -8.34 -19.74 19.92
C LEU A 23 -7.85 -18.32 19.56
N SER A 24 -7.98 -17.35 20.48
CA SER A 24 -7.37 -16.02 20.31
C SER A 24 -5.84 -16.08 20.24
N SER A 25 -5.23 -16.97 21.03
CA SER A 25 -3.77 -17.18 21.03
C SER A 25 -3.28 -17.85 19.74
N LEU A 26 -4.06 -18.77 19.15
CA LEU A 26 -3.74 -19.41 17.88
C LEU A 26 -3.83 -18.46 16.66
N GLN A 27 -4.55 -17.34 16.79
CA GLN A 27 -4.63 -16.30 15.76
C GLN A 27 -3.58 -15.18 15.91
N GLN A 28 -2.71 -15.25 16.93
CA GLN A 28 -1.70 -14.25 17.25
C GLN A 28 -0.26 -14.73 17.02
N GLU A 29 0.00 -15.41 15.91
CA GLU A 29 1.37 -15.58 15.38
C GLU A 29 1.64 -14.58 14.24
N PRO A 30 1.94 -13.29 14.50
CA PRO A 30 2.61 -12.48 13.51
C PRO A 30 4.09 -12.88 13.47
N LEU A 31 4.45 -13.77 12.56
CA LEU A 31 5.81 -13.94 12.09
C LEU A 31 6.28 -12.63 11.44
N ALA A 32 6.78 -11.70 12.24
CA ALA A 32 7.55 -10.54 11.78
C ALA A 32 9.02 -10.77 12.15
N PRO A 33 9.94 -10.81 11.17
CA PRO A 33 11.34 -11.09 11.42
C PRO A 33 12.08 -9.86 11.98
N GLY A 34 12.95 -10.12 12.95
CA GLY A 34 14.25 -9.45 13.10
C GLY A 34 14.23 -8.01 13.62
N LEU A 35 14.32 -7.87 14.95
CA LEU A 35 14.97 -6.71 15.55
C LEU A 35 16.38 -7.11 15.97
N ASP A 36 17.34 -6.98 15.05
CA ASP A 36 18.73 -6.72 15.40
C ASP A 36 19.20 -5.44 14.71
N SER A 37 20.06 -4.72 15.42
CA SER A 37 20.85 -3.55 14.99
C SER A 37 20.26 -2.14 15.22
N PRO A 38 20.80 -1.39 16.21
CA PRO A 38 20.70 0.06 16.26
C PRO A 38 21.79 0.72 15.39
N ASP A 39 21.46 1.91 14.88
CA ASP A 39 22.39 2.93 14.39
C ASP A 39 23.09 2.74 13.03
N LYS A 40 22.31 2.88 11.96
CA LYS A 40 22.71 3.72 10.82
C LYS A 40 21.50 4.56 10.41
N LEU A 41 21.59 5.88 10.53
CA LEU A 41 20.65 6.81 9.91
C LEU A 41 20.60 6.58 8.39
N VAL A 42 19.84 5.60 7.93
CA VAL A 42 19.44 5.51 6.53
C VAL A 42 18.53 6.70 6.30
N ARG A 43 19.10 7.76 5.72
CA ARG A 43 18.35 8.90 5.18
C ARG A 43 17.12 8.36 4.47
N LYS A 44 15.94 8.67 5.01
CA LYS A 44 14.63 8.27 4.51
C LYS A 44 14.56 8.57 3.01
N ARG A 45 14.68 7.55 2.15
CA ARG A 45 14.54 7.70 0.69
C ARG A 45 13.05 7.87 0.31
N ARG A 46 12.35 8.82 0.94
CA ARG A 46 11.04 9.35 0.50
C ARG A 46 11.24 10.29 -0.69
N SER A 47 11.81 9.84 -1.82
CA SER A 47 12.01 10.79 -2.93
C SER A 47 12.02 10.26 -4.36
N GLN A 48 11.99 8.95 -4.60
CA GLN A 48 11.97 8.44 -5.97
C GLN A 48 11.05 7.24 -6.11
N MET A 49 9.75 7.46 -5.89
CA MET A 49 8.75 6.51 -6.37
C MET A 49 8.90 6.42 -7.90
N PRO A 50 9.17 5.24 -8.46
CA PRO A 50 9.26 5.07 -9.90
C PRO A 50 7.91 5.40 -10.52
N GLN A 51 7.93 6.14 -11.62
CA GLN A 51 6.75 6.48 -12.40
C GLN A 51 6.96 5.96 -13.81
N GLU A 52 6.10 5.06 -14.26
CA GLU A 52 6.18 4.48 -15.59
C GLU A 52 5.48 5.39 -16.61
N CYS A 53 6.11 5.60 -17.77
CA CYS A 53 5.48 6.32 -18.86
C CYS A 53 4.44 5.42 -19.56
N PRO A 54 3.18 5.85 -19.73
CA PRO A 54 2.15 5.05 -20.40
C PRO A 54 2.33 4.92 -21.92
N VAL A 55 3.27 5.68 -22.53
CA VAL A 55 3.49 5.68 -23.99
C VAL A 55 4.67 4.78 -24.37
N CYS A 56 5.77 4.85 -23.62
CA CYS A 56 7.00 4.12 -23.93
C CYS A 56 7.48 3.19 -22.82
N HIS A 57 6.69 3.03 -21.75
CA HIS A 57 6.95 2.14 -20.60
C HIS A 57 8.30 2.36 -19.92
N LYS A 58 8.91 3.53 -20.11
CA LYS A 58 10.16 3.88 -19.46
C LYS A 58 9.89 4.29 -18.01
N VAL A 59 10.65 3.68 -17.09
CA VAL A 59 10.59 4.02 -15.67
C VAL A 59 11.35 5.31 -15.40
N ILE A 60 10.68 6.26 -14.75
CA ILE A 60 11.19 7.59 -14.43
C ILE A 60 11.20 7.77 -12.91
N HIS A 61 12.37 8.11 -12.38
CA HIS A 61 12.55 8.30 -10.95
C HIS A 61 12.27 9.77 -10.57
N GLY A 62 11.04 10.04 -10.13
CA GLY A 62 10.62 11.33 -9.57
C GLY A 62 9.41 11.94 -10.28
N ALA A 63 8.42 12.36 -9.49
CA ALA A 63 7.13 12.88 -9.97
C ALA A 63 7.27 14.08 -10.92
N GLY A 64 8.22 15.00 -10.68
CA GLY A 64 8.44 16.15 -11.56
C GLY A 64 9.13 15.83 -12.89
N LYS A 65 9.72 14.64 -13.03
CA LYS A 65 10.41 14.23 -14.28
C LYS A 65 9.44 13.61 -15.29
N LEU A 66 8.39 12.92 -14.84
CA LEU A 66 7.36 12.35 -15.73
C LEU A 66 6.69 13.40 -16.63
N PRO A 67 6.14 14.54 -16.14
CA PRO A 67 5.50 15.52 -17.00
C PRO A 67 6.48 16.16 -17.99
N ARG A 68 7.76 16.35 -17.61
CA ARG A 68 8.79 16.79 -18.55
C ARG A 68 9.04 15.74 -19.64
N HIS A 69 9.10 14.48 -19.27
CA HIS A 69 9.25 13.38 -20.23
C HIS A 69 8.06 13.31 -21.18
N MET A 70 6.82 13.51 -20.71
CA MET A 70 5.64 13.47 -21.58
C MET A 70 5.72 14.47 -22.74
N ARG A 71 6.41 15.61 -22.56
CA ARG A 71 6.65 16.58 -23.63
C ARG A 71 7.45 16.03 -24.82
N THR A 72 8.22 14.95 -24.64
CA THR A 72 8.93 14.29 -25.75
C THR A 72 7.98 13.53 -26.67
N HIS A 73 6.82 13.10 -26.15
CA HIS A 73 5.80 12.41 -26.93
C HIS A 73 4.83 13.40 -27.57
N THR A 74 4.42 14.43 -26.84
CA THR A 74 3.46 15.43 -27.33
C THR A 74 4.09 16.53 -28.17
N GLY A 75 5.42 16.73 -28.06
CA GLY A 75 6.11 17.83 -28.72
C GLY A 75 5.71 19.21 -28.18
N GLU A 76 5.02 19.27 -27.05
CA GLU A 76 4.55 20.53 -26.46
C GLU A 76 5.71 21.44 -26.09
N LYS A 77 5.72 22.65 -26.66
CA LYS A 77 6.74 23.68 -26.41
C LYS A 77 6.09 24.87 -25.68
N PRO A 78 6.02 24.83 -24.33
CA PRO A 78 5.32 25.84 -23.56
C PRO A 78 6.04 27.19 -23.52
N PHE A 79 7.37 27.20 -23.70
CA PHE A 79 8.16 28.42 -23.65
C PHE A 79 8.34 29.00 -25.05
N ALA A 80 8.22 30.31 -25.19
CA ALA A 80 8.45 31.02 -26.43
C ALA A 80 9.51 32.10 -26.23
N CYS A 81 10.43 32.21 -27.19
CA CYS A 81 11.40 33.29 -27.28
C CYS A 81 10.69 34.54 -27.83
N GLU A 82 10.65 35.64 -27.09
CA GLU A 82 10.01 36.88 -27.55
C GLU A 82 10.81 37.58 -28.66
N VAL A 83 12.13 37.39 -28.67
CA VAL A 83 13.03 37.99 -29.67
C VAL A 83 12.96 37.27 -31.01
N CYS A 84 12.92 35.94 -30.98
CA CYS A 84 13.07 35.08 -32.14
C CYS A 84 11.81 34.29 -32.50
N GLY A 85 10.76 34.33 -31.66
CA GLY A 85 9.49 33.61 -31.84
C GLY A 85 9.57 32.08 -31.65
N VAL A 86 10.77 31.52 -31.51
CA VAL A 86 10.98 30.07 -31.43
C VAL A 86 10.43 29.52 -30.12
N ARG A 87 9.60 28.47 -30.22
CA ARG A 87 9.10 27.74 -29.05
C ARG A 87 10.05 26.61 -28.67
N PHE A 88 10.28 26.43 -27.36
CA PHE A 88 11.17 25.42 -26.81
C PHE A 88 10.60 24.71 -25.58
N THR A 89 11.18 23.55 -25.28
CA THR A 89 11.00 22.78 -24.05
C THR A 89 12.23 22.93 -23.18
N ARG A 90 12.06 22.94 -21.85
CA ARG A 90 13.16 22.89 -20.89
C ARG A 90 13.69 21.47 -20.70
#